data_AF-A0A9W6WS40-F1
#
_entry.id   AF-A0A9W6WS40-F1
#
_cell.length_a   1.000
_cell.length_b   1.000
_cell.length_c   1.000
_cell.angle_alpha   90.00
_cell.angle_beta   90.00
_cell.angle_gamma   90.00
#
_symmetry.space_group_name_H-M   'P 1'
#
loop_
_entity.id
_entity.type
_entity.pdbx_description
1 polymer ?
#
loop_
_entity_poly.entity_id
_entity_poly.type
_entity_poly.pdbx_seq_one_letter_code
_entity_poly.pdbx_strand_id
1 'polypeptide(L)'
;MLNPRTPFVYREAEEMEPFVYARFDWGVEKKVPVPGKSDKEVLAVLKGLVDHGLSLPKSPESDVYLAAPIIDAAKGEAAYEPINLSWDGKTVRRNPDFDIPLEQALKP
;
A
#
# COMPACT_ATOMS: atom_id res chain seq x y z
N MET A 1 -13.92 -11.08 3.91
CA MET A 1 -13.35 -9.76 4.26
C MET A 1 -12.46 -9.36 3.10
N LEU A 2 -12.89 -8.41 2.27
CA LEU A 2 -12.13 -7.93 1.12
C LEU A 2 -11.81 -6.47 1.39
N ASN A 3 -10.60 -6.19 1.89
CA ASN A 3 -10.11 -4.83 2.10
C ASN A 3 -8.91 -4.58 1.18
N PRO A 4 -9.14 -4.07 -0.05
CA PRO A 4 -8.06 -3.83 -1.00
C PRO A 4 -7.10 -2.72 -0.55
N ARG A 5 -7.44 -1.96 0.51
CA ARG A 5 -6.60 -0.88 1.05
C ARG A 5 -5.62 -1.34 2.12
N THR A 6 -5.74 -2.59 2.59
CA THR A 6 -4.80 -3.13 3.58
C THR A 6 -3.77 -3.98 2.84
N PRO A 7 -2.54 -3.47 2.64
CA PRO A 7 -1.47 -4.30 2.09
C PRO A 7 -1.19 -5.45 3.05
N PHE A 8 -1.07 -6.65 2.49
CA PHE A 8 -0.67 -7.85 3.23
C PHE A 8 0.75 -8.24 2.82
N VAL A 9 1.59 -8.47 3.82
CA VAL A 9 2.93 -9.04 3.64
C VAL A 9 2.98 -10.32 4.44
N TYR A 10 3.38 -11.40 3.78
CA TYR A 10 3.63 -12.69 4.41
C TYR A 10 5.13 -12.96 4.43
N ARG A 11 5.65 -13.43 5.56
CA ARG A 11 7.06 -13.75 5.74
C ARG A 11 7.18 -15.07 6.48
N GLU A 12 8.07 -15.91 6.00
CA GLU A 12 8.41 -17.18 6.63
C GLU A 12 9.71 -17.03 7.42
N ALA A 13 9.73 -17.60 8.63
CA ALA A 13 10.90 -17.63 9.49
C ALA A 13 10.82 -18.90 10.36
N GLU A 14 11.84 -19.76 10.28
CA GLU A 14 11.82 -21.09 10.92
C GLU A 14 11.96 -21.02 12.44
N GLU A 15 12.72 -20.06 12.98
CA GLU A 15 13.02 -19.95 14.41
C GLU A 15 12.15 -18.92 15.15
N MET A 16 10.96 -18.62 14.63
CA MET A 16 10.09 -17.58 15.18
C MET A 16 8.68 -18.09 15.44
N GLU A 17 8.16 -17.82 16.63
CA GLU A 17 6.75 -18.09 16.92
C GLU A 17 5.85 -17.29 15.98
N PRO A 18 4.74 -17.86 15.49
CA PRO A 18 3.89 -17.18 14.53
C PRO A 18 3.19 -15.99 15.20
N PHE A 19 3.26 -14.83 14.56
CA PHE A 19 2.59 -13.61 15.00
C PHE A 19 2.06 -12.82 13.80
N VAL A 20 1.05 -12.00 14.07
CA VAL A 20 0.55 -10.99 13.15
C VAL A 20 1.08 -9.64 13.62
N TYR A 21 1.52 -8.83 12.67
CA TYR A 21 2.01 -7.49 12.94
C TYR A 21 1.23 -6.49 12.08
N ALA A 22 0.63 -5.51 12.73
CA ALA A 22 -0.14 -4.45 12.09
C ALA A 22 0.53 -3.10 12.36
N ARG A 23 0.70 -2.32 11.29
CA ARG A 23 1.17 -0.93 11.34
C ARG A 23 0.03 -0.04 10.86
N PHE A 24 -0.22 1.03 11.61
CA PHE A 24 -1.24 2.05 11.31
C PHE A 24 -0.55 3.34 10.84
N ASP A 25 -1.34 4.25 10.27
CA ASP A 25 -0.90 5.45 9.55
C ASP A 25 0.19 6.26 10.27
N TRP A 26 0.00 6.56 11.55
CA TRP A 26 0.92 7.37 12.36
C TRP A 26 2.09 6.59 12.96
N GLY A 27 2.44 5.44 12.39
CA GLY A 27 3.52 4.59 12.90
C GLY A 27 3.18 3.87 14.21
N VAL A 28 1.90 3.82 14.57
CA VAL A 28 1.45 2.97 15.69
C VAL A 28 1.53 1.52 15.23
N GLU A 29 2.15 0.68 16.04
CA GLU A 29 2.40 -0.72 15.71
C GLU A 29 1.79 -1.64 16.76
N LYS A 30 1.26 -2.77 16.30
CA LYS A 30 0.67 -3.79 17.18
C LYS A 30 1.11 -5.18 16.74
N LYS A 31 1.83 -5.86 17.63
CA LYS A 31 2.23 -7.26 17.47
C LYS A 31 1.27 -8.15 18.25
N VAL A 32 0.71 -9.16 17.60
CA VAL A 32 -0.21 -10.13 18.20
C VAL A 32 0.30 -11.55 17.94
N PRO A 33 0.73 -12.30 18.96
CA PRO A 33 1.11 -13.70 18.80
C PRO A 33 -0.12 -14.56 18.42
N VAL A 34 0.11 -15.53 17.54
CA VAL A 34 -0.91 -16.49 17.08
C VAL A 34 -0.45 -17.96 17.15
N PRO A 35 0.29 -18.41 18.18
CA PRO A 35 0.66 -19.82 18.30
C PRO A 35 -0.59 -20.69 18.53
N GLY A 36 -0.67 -21.82 17.82
CA GLY A 36 -1.73 -22.81 18.01
C GLY A 36 -3.15 -22.36 17.68
N LYS A 37 -3.32 -21.18 17.06
CA LYS A 37 -4.64 -20.69 16.65
C LYS A 37 -5.12 -21.38 15.38
N SER A 38 -6.40 -21.69 15.34
CA SER A 38 -7.08 -22.12 14.12
C SER A 38 -7.18 -20.98 13.10
N ASP A 39 -7.41 -21.35 11.85
CA ASP A 39 -7.73 -20.44 10.74
C ASP A 39 -8.83 -19.42 11.09
N LYS A 40 -9.92 -19.87 11.72
CA LYS A 40 -11.03 -19.00 12.16
C LYS A 40 -10.61 -18.00 13.23
N GLU A 41 -9.78 -18.42 14.18
CA GLU A 41 -9.28 -17.56 15.25
C GLU A 41 -8.29 -16.52 14.72
N VAL A 42 -7.42 -16.91 13.78
CA VAL A 42 -6.52 -15.97 13.09
C VAL A 42 -7.33 -14.93 12.31
N LEU A 43 -8.39 -15.35 11.62
CA LEU A 43 -9.27 -14.42 10.89
C LEU A 43 -9.96 -13.44 11.85
N ALA A 44 -10.39 -13.90 13.03
CA ALA A 44 -10.95 -13.03 14.07
C ALA A 44 -9.92 -12.01 14.60
N VAL A 45 -8.66 -12.43 14.79
CA VAL A 45 -7.56 -11.52 15.16
C VAL A 45 -7.34 -10.46 14.08
N LEU A 46 -7.27 -10.85 12.81
CA LEU A 46 -7.12 -9.92 11.69
C LEU A 46 -8.27 -8.91 11.63
N LYS A 47 -9.51 -9.39 11.80
CA LYS A 47 -10.68 -8.52 11.87
C LYS A 47 -10.57 -7.49 12.99
N GLY A 48 -10.19 -7.93 14.19
CA GLY A 48 -10.01 -7.04 15.34
C GLY A 48 -8.93 -5.98 15.11
N LEU A 49 -7.85 -6.30 14.39
CA LEU A 49 -6.80 -5.34 14.02
C LEU A 49 -7.30 -4.31 13.00
N VAL A 50 -8.09 -4.74 12.02
CA VAL A 50 -8.71 -3.83 11.04
C VAL A 50 -9.71 -2.90 11.72
N ASP A 51 -10.61 -3.45 12.55
CA ASP A 51 -11.61 -2.66 13.27
C ASP A 51 -10.96 -1.66 14.23
N HIS A 52 -9.86 -2.04 14.88
CA HIS A 52 -9.04 -1.12 15.67
C HIS A 52 -8.42 -0.01 14.82
N GLY A 53 -7.87 -0.33 13.65
CA GLY A 53 -7.33 0.66 12.72
C GLY A 53 -8.36 1.68 12.25
N LEU A 54 -9.62 1.27 12.08
CA LEU A 54 -10.72 2.18 11.73
C LEU A 54 -11.05 3.19 12.83
N SER A 55 -10.75 2.87 14.10
CA SER A 55 -10.97 3.77 15.23
C SER A 55 -9.85 4.79 15.44
N LEU A 56 -8.70 4.59 14.79
CA LEU A 56 -7.53 5.47 14.92
C LEU A 56 -7.63 6.66 13.97
N PRO A 57 -6.96 7.79 14.30
CA PRO A 57 -6.84 8.90 13.37
C PRO A 57 -6.10 8.45 12.12
N LYS A 58 -6.64 8.80 10.96
CA LYS A 58 -6.03 8.46 9.67
C LYS A 58 -5.11 9.56 9.19
N SER A 59 -4.06 9.19 8.47
CA SER A 59 -3.27 10.18 7.75
C SER A 59 -3.93 10.51 6.40
N PRO A 60 -3.71 11.72 5.86
CA PRO A 60 -4.25 12.09 4.55
C PRO A 60 -3.86 11.13 3.42
N GLU A 61 -2.71 10.48 3.53
CA GLU A 61 -2.18 9.51 2.56
C GLU A 61 -3.00 8.22 2.53
N SER A 62 -3.64 7.83 3.64
CA SER A 62 -4.47 6.62 3.73
C SER A 62 -5.87 6.77 3.14
N ASP A 63 -6.30 8.00 2.86
CA ASP A 63 -7.52 8.30 2.10
C ASP A 63 -7.29 8.30 0.58
N VAL A 64 -6.04 8.21 0.14
CA VAL A 64 -5.72 8.05 -1.27
C VAL A 64 -6.06 6.62 -1.69
N TYR A 65 -7.09 6.48 -2.51
CA TYR A 65 -7.26 5.27 -3.30
C TYR A 65 -6.10 5.21 -4.29
N LEU A 66 -5.03 4.50 -3.94
CA LEU A 66 -4.10 4.01 -4.93
C LEU A 66 -4.90 3.07 -5.83
N ALA A 67 -5.44 3.62 -6.92
CA ALA A 67 -5.75 2.82 -8.08
C ALA A 67 -4.42 2.21 -8.49
N ALA A 68 -4.11 1.00 -8.02
CA ALA A 68 -2.99 0.25 -8.55
C ALA A 68 -3.33 0.06 -10.04
N PRO A 69 -2.63 0.74 -10.98
CA PRO A 69 -2.84 0.45 -12.37
C PRO A 69 -2.52 -1.02 -12.56
N ILE A 70 -3.52 -1.82 -12.91
CA ILE A 70 -3.26 -3.15 -13.43
C ILE A 70 -2.74 -2.92 -14.85
N ILE A 71 -1.41 -2.80 -14.97
CA ILE A 71 -0.75 -2.67 -16.26
C ILE A 71 -0.73 -4.06 -16.88
N ASP A 72 -1.46 -4.22 -17.97
CA ASP A 72 -1.37 -5.42 -18.80
C ASP A 72 0.02 -5.47 -19.42
N ALA A 73 0.78 -6.51 -19.05
CA ALA A 73 2.14 -6.73 -19.54
C ALA A 73 2.21 -6.80 -21.07
N ALA A 74 1.13 -7.19 -21.76
CA ALA A 74 1.08 -7.24 -23.21
C ALA A 74 0.94 -5.85 -23.87
N LYS A 75 0.45 -4.84 -23.14
CA LYS A 75 0.16 -3.50 -23.67
C LYS A 75 1.20 -2.46 -23.26
N GLY A 76 1.89 -2.69 -22.14
CA GLY A 76 2.90 -1.77 -21.62
C GLY A 76 2.29 -0.50 -20.99
N GLU A 77 3.11 0.26 -20.26
CA GLU A 77 2.64 1.39 -19.44
C GLU A 77 2.07 2.54 -20.27
N ALA A 78 2.58 2.75 -21.49
CA ALA A 78 2.16 3.82 -22.39
C ALA A 78 0.74 3.66 -22.96
N ALA A 79 0.12 2.47 -22.80
CA ALA A 79 -1.23 2.19 -23.30
C ALA A 79 -2.34 2.69 -22.36
N TYR A 80 -1.99 3.21 -21.18
CA TYR A 80 -2.94 3.69 -20.18
C TYR A 80 -2.84 5.21 -20.01
N GLU A 81 -3.97 5.86 -19.74
CA GLU A 81 -3.95 7.28 -19.38
C GLU A 81 -3.10 7.50 -18.11
N PRO A 82 -2.27 8.55 -18.07
CA PRO A 82 -1.44 8.82 -16.90
C PRO A 82 -2.27 8.94 -15.63
N ILE A 83 -1.99 8.10 -14.63
CA ILE A 83 -2.65 8.21 -13.33
C ILE A 83 -2.04 9.39 -12.58
N ASN A 84 -2.89 10.37 -12.28
CA ASN A 84 -2.51 11.58 -11.56
C ASN A 84 -2.34 11.28 -10.05
N LEU A 85 -1.13 10.96 -9.61
CA LEU A 85 -0.79 10.67 -8.20
C LEU A 85 -0.28 11.93 -7.47
N SER A 86 -1.01 13.04 -7.54
CA SER A 86 -0.75 14.18 -6.65
C SER A 86 -1.59 14.11 -5.39
N TRP A 87 -0.98 14.50 -4.27
CA TRP A 87 -1.58 14.52 -2.93
C TRP A 87 -2.82 15.43 -2.82
N ASP A 88 -3.00 16.37 -3.76
CA ASP A 88 -4.12 17.32 -3.79
C ASP A 88 -5.28 16.88 -4.70
N GLY A 89 -5.14 15.74 -5.40
CA GLY A 89 -6.15 15.22 -6.33
C GLY A 89 -6.51 16.14 -7.49
N LYS A 90 -5.73 17.20 -7.74
CA LYS A 90 -6.04 18.26 -8.72
C LYS A 90 -4.89 18.57 -9.67
N THR A 91 -3.64 18.39 -9.26
CA THR A 91 -2.52 18.90 -10.03
C THR A 91 -1.79 17.79 -10.78
N VAL A 92 -1.83 17.77 -12.11
CA VAL A 92 -0.93 16.94 -12.92
C VAL A 92 0.47 17.53 -12.81
N ARG A 93 1.30 16.96 -11.92
CA ARG A 93 2.74 17.20 -11.96
C ARG A 93 3.41 16.06 -12.69
N ARG A 94 3.38 16.11 -14.03
CA ARG A 94 4.53 15.61 -14.79
C ARG A 94 5.69 16.49 -14.37
N ASN A 95 6.76 15.91 -13.82
CA ASN A 95 8.01 16.65 -13.78
C ASN A 95 8.40 16.91 -15.25
N PRO A 96 8.40 18.18 -15.72
CA PRO A 96 8.66 18.49 -17.13
C PRO A 96 10.05 18.03 -17.58
N ASP A 97 10.96 17.79 -16.64
CA ASP A 97 12.33 17.36 -16.89
C ASP A 97 12.45 15.89 -17.35
N PHE A 98 11.37 15.10 -17.29
CA PHE A 98 11.39 13.71 -17.79
C PHE A 98 11.02 13.58 -19.28
N ASP A 99 10.49 14.64 -19.90
CA ASP A 99 10.09 14.63 -21.32
C ASP A 99 11.07 15.40 -22.24
N ILE A 100 12.16 15.97 -21.70
CA ILE A 100 13.17 16.60 -22.56
C ILE A 100 13.96 15.51 -23.31
N PRO A 101 14.19 15.65 -24.62
CA PRO A 101 15.10 14.77 -25.35
C PRO A 101 16.45 14.71 -24.63
N LEU A 102 17.06 13.52 -24.54
CA LEU A 102 18.32 13.29 -23.81
C LEU A 102 19.42 14.33 -24.16
N GLU A 103 19.42 14.79 -25.40
CA GLU A 103 20.31 15.82 -25.96
C GLU A 103 20.17 17.21 -25.29
N GLN A 104 18.97 17.53 -24.77
CA GLN A 104 18.69 18.76 -24.03
C GLN A 104 18.99 18.62 -22.54
N ALA A 105 18.83 17.41 -21.97
CA ALA A 105 19.15 17.12 -20.57
C ALA A 105 20.66 17.17 -20.26
N LEU A 106 21.50 17.01 -21.30
CA LEU A 106 22.96 17.00 -21.19
C LEU A 106 23.63 18.36 -21.44
N LYS A 107 22.85 19.43 -21.65
CA LYS A 107 23.41 20.79 -21.76
C LYS A 107 23.71 21.33 -20.35
N PRO A 108 24.92 21.82 -20.09
CA PRO A 108 25.34 22.31 -18.78
C PRO A 108 24.62 23.59 -18.37
#